data_AF-A0A965P8A9-F1
#
_entry.id   AF-A0A965P8A9-F1
#
_cell.length_a   1.000
_cell.length_b   1.000
_cell.length_c   1.000
_cell.angle_alpha   90.00
_cell.angle_beta   90.00
_cell.angle_gamma   90.00
#
_symmetry.space_group_name_H-M   'P 1'
#
loop_
_entity.id
_entity.type
_entity.pdbx_description
1 polymer ?
#
loop_
_entity_poly.entity_id
_entity_poly.type
_entity_poly.pdbx_seq_one_letter_code
_entity_poly.pdbx_strand_id
1 'polypeptide(L)'
;MRHFNSAACVAAILLAAPMAAALPVRAEPASAAQTETPQDQAAMRQWLADSARWTGLHNQLLMVRVRHLTGLGAGAAPIQQLTMGGDKAGAAAAAARWKTEQQALLASDRAALAAIPPLAPLAVNPALLARPDVHEALAGPLAHIEGLPARYAAFMDLTDRQAAEYMDTIAAAAASRNPEQAFQLAKIDLVIALLDSECVLLDTTSQQAGAHRFVSASNIQSDMALAQWYRHLRDLWNQAPVDRAARAAAIHASAVEIRLDADRIVEAARQQEAENRGNPVLSSPTQQDFLTRYRAGFEEGAGIEREMAAVLDQMADKITAGEDEAAMALADQTGAISRRRTASQLQRDALMQQLAAPT
;
A
#
# COMPACT_ATOMS: atom_id res chain seq x y z
N MET A 1 -4.77 -7.11 13.78
CA MET A 1 -5.56 -5.85 13.78
C MET A 1 -4.71 -4.59 13.96
N ARG A 2 -3.71 -4.54 14.88
CA ARG A 2 -2.84 -3.35 15.04
C ARG A 2 -1.90 -3.07 13.84
N HIS A 3 -1.43 -4.10 13.14
CA HIS A 3 -0.60 -3.95 11.93
C HIS A 3 -1.40 -3.49 10.71
N PHE A 4 -2.67 -3.88 10.62
CA PHE A 4 -3.49 -3.59 9.45
C PHE A 4 -4.14 -2.20 9.46
N ASN A 5 -4.37 -1.62 10.64
CA ASN A 5 -4.69 -0.18 10.73
C ASN A 5 -3.47 0.70 10.38
N SER A 6 -2.25 0.20 10.60
CA SER A 6 -1.01 0.87 10.19
C SER A 6 -0.80 0.78 8.68
N ALA A 7 -1.04 -0.39 8.07
CA ALA A 7 -1.09 -0.62 6.63
C ALA A 7 -2.12 0.26 5.90
N ALA A 8 -3.37 0.26 6.38
CA ALA A 8 -4.45 1.09 5.88
C ALA A 8 -4.15 2.59 6.01
N CYS A 9 -3.48 3.00 7.09
CA CYS A 9 -2.95 4.36 7.21
C CYS A 9 -1.82 4.59 6.18
N VAL A 10 -0.79 3.73 6.10
CA VAL A 10 0.33 3.89 5.16
C VAL A 10 -0.16 3.99 3.71
N ALA A 11 -1.16 3.19 3.32
CA ALA A 11 -1.83 3.31 2.03
C ALA A 11 -2.69 4.59 1.92
N ALA A 12 -3.45 4.99 2.93
CA ALA A 12 -4.21 6.26 2.90
C ALA A 12 -3.32 7.51 2.76
N ILE A 13 -2.10 7.41 3.29
CA ILE A 13 -1.14 8.51 3.42
C ILE A 13 -0.25 8.56 2.17
N LEU A 14 0.27 7.43 1.65
CA LEU A 14 0.94 7.41 0.32
C LEU A 14 0.05 7.98 -0.82
N LEU A 15 -1.26 8.05 -0.61
CA LEU A 15 -2.28 8.49 -1.57
C LEU A 15 -2.73 9.96 -1.46
N ALA A 16 -2.18 10.76 -0.55
CA ALA A 16 -2.63 12.14 -0.28
C ALA A 16 -1.69 13.27 -0.78
N ALA A 17 -0.67 12.96 -1.59
CA ALA A 17 0.18 14.00 -2.17
C ALA A 17 -0.51 14.69 -3.38
N PRO A 18 -0.76 16.01 -3.35
CA PRO A 18 -1.15 16.74 -4.54
C PRO A 18 0.03 16.74 -5.52
N MET A 19 -0.18 16.24 -6.74
CA MET A 19 0.74 16.48 -7.85
C MET A 19 0.71 17.98 -8.16
N ALA A 20 1.68 18.72 -7.63
CA ALA A 20 1.92 20.11 -7.95
C ALA A 20 3.32 20.27 -8.56
N ALA A 21 3.32 20.87 -9.75
CA ALA A 21 4.44 21.36 -10.54
C ALA A 21 5.36 20.32 -11.21
N ALA A 22 5.01 20.00 -12.46
CA ALA A 22 6.00 19.66 -13.47
C ALA A 22 7.07 20.79 -13.51
N LEU A 23 8.32 20.43 -13.28
CA LEU A 23 9.47 21.32 -13.44
C LEU A 23 9.82 21.46 -14.93
N PRO A 24 10.24 22.65 -15.40
CA PRO A 24 10.64 22.85 -16.78
C PRO A 24 12.04 22.28 -17.02
N VAL A 25 12.14 21.19 -17.78
CA VAL A 25 13.42 20.69 -18.31
C VAL A 25 13.79 21.53 -19.53
N ARG A 26 15.01 22.08 -19.52
CA ARG A 26 15.57 22.91 -20.58
C ARG A 26 15.91 22.00 -21.78
N ALA A 27 15.01 21.90 -22.76
CA ALA A 27 15.29 21.23 -24.02
C ALA A 27 16.07 22.15 -24.98
N GLU A 28 17.13 21.62 -25.61
CA GLU A 28 17.82 22.27 -26.74
C GLU A 28 16.86 22.50 -27.91
N PRO A 29 17.09 23.54 -28.75
CA PRO A 29 16.09 23.96 -29.72
C PRO A 29 16.05 22.99 -30.91
N ALA A 30 15.01 22.15 -30.97
CA ALA A 30 14.67 21.41 -32.18
C ALA A 30 13.77 22.26 -33.09
N SER A 31 14.05 22.13 -34.39
CA SER A 31 13.61 22.95 -35.52
C SER A 31 12.11 22.83 -35.86
N ALA A 32 11.59 23.92 -36.45
CA ALA A 32 10.23 24.16 -36.97
C ALA A 32 9.10 24.13 -35.93
N ALA A 33 8.93 25.27 -35.25
CA ALA A 33 7.88 25.53 -34.28
C ALA A 33 6.46 25.36 -34.87
N GLN A 34 5.82 24.23 -34.55
CA GLN A 34 4.38 24.25 -34.29
C GLN A 34 4.23 24.79 -32.88
N THR A 35 3.86 26.06 -32.79
CA THR A 35 3.70 26.76 -31.52
C THR A 35 2.62 26.04 -30.72
N GLU A 36 2.98 25.51 -29.54
CA GLU A 36 2.00 25.13 -28.53
C GLU A 36 1.01 26.27 -28.38
N THR A 37 -0.27 26.00 -28.62
CA THR A 37 -1.26 27.05 -28.43
C THR A 37 -1.53 27.20 -26.93
N PRO A 38 -1.92 28.40 -26.46
CA PRO A 38 -2.42 28.57 -25.09
C PRO A 38 -3.58 27.61 -24.77
N GLN A 39 -4.33 27.19 -25.79
CA GLN A 39 -5.42 26.22 -25.67
C GLN A 39 -4.89 24.79 -25.39
N ASP A 40 -3.82 24.36 -26.05
CA ASP A 40 -3.18 23.06 -25.78
C ASP A 40 -2.60 23.01 -24.35
N GLN A 41 -1.95 24.08 -23.91
CA GLN A 41 -1.43 24.17 -22.54
C GLN A 41 -2.54 24.18 -21.49
N ALA A 42 -3.66 24.88 -21.77
CA ALA A 42 -4.84 24.86 -20.91
C ALA A 42 -5.46 23.45 -20.85
N ALA A 43 -5.55 22.75 -21.99
CA ALA A 43 -6.07 21.39 -22.05
C ALA A 43 -5.19 20.39 -21.28
N MET A 44 -3.86 20.47 -21.39
CA MET A 44 -2.94 19.63 -20.60
C MET A 44 -3.09 19.87 -19.10
N ARG A 45 -3.12 21.13 -18.65
CA ARG A 45 -3.30 21.46 -17.22
C ARG A 45 -4.65 20.99 -16.69
N GLN A 46 -5.71 21.19 -17.46
CA GLN A 46 -7.04 20.74 -17.10
C GLN A 46 -7.10 19.22 -16.98
N TRP A 47 -6.53 18.50 -17.95
CA TRP A 47 -6.50 17.04 -17.91
C TRP A 47 -5.66 16.50 -16.75
N LEU A 48 -4.52 17.13 -16.40
CA LEU A 48 -3.74 16.78 -15.20
C LEU A 48 -4.54 17.01 -13.91
N ALA A 49 -5.32 18.09 -13.83
CA ALA A 49 -6.19 18.34 -12.69
C ALA A 49 -7.35 17.31 -12.61
N ASP A 50 -7.92 16.96 -13.76
CA ASP A 50 -8.99 15.97 -13.86
C ASP A 50 -8.50 14.57 -13.53
N SER A 51 -7.31 14.19 -13.99
CA SER A 51 -6.70 12.91 -13.67
C SER A 51 -6.35 12.80 -12.18
N ALA A 52 -5.78 13.84 -11.58
CA ALA A 52 -5.50 13.87 -10.15
C ALA A 52 -6.79 13.69 -9.32
N ARG A 53 -7.87 14.39 -9.68
CA ARG A 53 -9.18 14.24 -9.04
C ARG A 53 -9.77 12.84 -9.26
N TRP A 54 -9.67 12.31 -10.47
CA TRP A 54 -10.16 10.98 -10.83
C TRP A 54 -9.43 9.87 -10.04
N THR A 55 -8.09 9.94 -9.94
CA THR A 55 -7.28 9.04 -9.11
C THR A 55 -7.62 9.21 -7.63
N GLY A 56 -7.84 10.45 -7.16
CA GLY A 56 -8.28 10.73 -5.80
C GLY A 56 -9.59 10.03 -5.41
N LEU A 57 -10.59 10.00 -6.32
CA LEU A 57 -11.85 9.28 -6.09
C LEU A 57 -11.63 7.77 -5.95
N HIS A 58 -10.79 7.18 -6.81
CA HIS A 58 -10.45 5.76 -6.72
C HIS A 58 -9.74 5.42 -5.41
N ASN A 59 -8.77 6.25 -5.01
CA ASN A 59 -8.04 6.06 -3.77
C ASN A 59 -8.95 6.16 -2.54
N GLN A 60 -9.90 7.10 -2.51
CA GLN A 60 -10.90 7.19 -1.45
C GLN A 60 -11.73 5.92 -1.34
N LEU A 61 -12.17 5.36 -2.48
CA LEU A 61 -12.89 4.10 -2.52
C LEU A 61 -12.03 2.95 -1.98
N LEU A 62 -10.77 2.84 -2.40
CA LEU A 62 -9.85 1.82 -1.89
C LEU A 62 -9.69 1.94 -0.37
N MET A 63 -9.67 3.15 0.18
CA MET A 63 -9.61 3.37 1.63
C MET A 63 -10.89 2.99 2.37
N VAL A 64 -12.05 3.13 1.74
CA VAL A 64 -13.30 2.59 2.28
C VAL A 64 -13.25 1.06 2.25
N ARG A 65 -12.85 0.49 1.12
CA ARG A 65 -12.72 -0.96 0.92
C ARG A 65 -11.78 -1.59 1.95
N VAL A 66 -10.60 -1.01 2.15
CA VAL A 66 -9.65 -1.46 3.17
C VAL A 66 -10.29 -1.42 4.55
N ARG A 67 -11.02 -0.35 4.92
CA ARG A 67 -11.73 -0.29 6.21
C ARG A 67 -12.80 -1.38 6.36
N HIS A 68 -13.53 -1.73 5.30
CA HIS A 68 -14.47 -2.85 5.35
C HIS A 68 -13.73 -4.19 5.55
N LEU A 69 -12.62 -4.42 4.82
CA LEU A 69 -11.79 -5.62 4.96
C LEU A 69 -11.15 -5.72 6.35
N THR A 70 -10.68 -4.61 6.94
CA THR A 70 -10.15 -4.60 8.32
C THR A 70 -11.26 -4.99 9.31
N GLY A 71 -12.49 -4.52 9.06
CA GLY A 71 -13.67 -4.75 9.89
C GLY A 71 -14.14 -6.20 9.93
N LEU A 72 -13.81 -7.02 8.92
CA LEU A 72 -14.14 -8.45 8.88
C LEU A 72 -13.69 -9.19 10.14
N GLY A 73 -12.49 -8.87 10.64
CA GLY A 73 -11.93 -9.50 11.83
C GLY A 73 -12.71 -9.22 13.13
N ALA A 74 -13.38 -8.06 13.22
CA ALA A 74 -14.21 -7.70 14.36
C ALA A 74 -15.59 -8.41 14.32
N GLY A 75 -16.15 -8.61 13.13
CA GLY A 75 -17.45 -9.25 12.95
C GLY A 75 -17.50 -10.74 13.36
N ALA A 76 -16.35 -11.40 13.43
CA ALA A 76 -16.24 -12.79 13.89
C ALA A 76 -16.41 -12.97 15.42
N ALA A 77 -16.19 -11.92 16.22
CA ALA A 77 -16.14 -12.05 17.68
C ALA A 77 -17.48 -12.47 18.32
N PRO A 78 -18.65 -11.90 17.94
CA PRO A 78 -19.94 -12.37 18.45
C PRO A 78 -20.24 -13.83 18.07
N ILE A 79 -19.84 -14.26 16.87
CA ILE A 79 -20.00 -15.64 16.40
C ILE A 79 -19.14 -16.59 17.24
N GLN A 80 -17.89 -16.19 17.51
CA GLN A 80 -16.99 -16.93 18.39
C GLN A 80 -17.59 -17.05 19.81
N GLN A 81 -18.14 -15.99 20.37
CA GLN A 81 -18.76 -16.00 21.71
C GLN A 81 -19.95 -16.96 21.78
N LEU A 82 -20.87 -16.92 20.80
CA LEU A 82 -21.99 -17.85 20.73
C LEU A 82 -21.52 -19.30 20.60
N THR A 83 -20.52 -19.55 19.76
CA THR A 83 -19.94 -20.88 19.56
C THR A 83 -19.33 -21.43 20.85
N MET A 84 -18.51 -20.62 21.53
CA MET A 84 -17.85 -21.00 22.79
C MET A 84 -18.86 -21.13 23.95
N GLY A 85 -19.98 -20.42 23.89
CA GLY A 85 -21.11 -20.55 24.82
C GLY A 85 -22.01 -21.76 24.59
N GLY A 86 -21.74 -22.56 23.53
CA GLY A 86 -22.50 -23.77 23.21
C GLY A 86 -23.74 -23.55 22.32
N ASP A 87 -24.07 -22.31 21.99
CA ASP A 87 -25.20 -21.98 21.11
C ASP A 87 -24.80 -22.09 19.63
N LYS A 88 -24.71 -23.34 19.14
CA LYS A 88 -24.33 -23.61 17.75
C LYS A 88 -25.36 -23.10 16.74
N ALA A 89 -26.65 -23.14 17.08
CA ALA A 89 -27.72 -22.68 16.19
C ALA A 89 -27.69 -21.15 16.06
N GLY A 90 -27.53 -20.44 17.18
CA GLY A 90 -27.35 -18.99 17.19
C GLY A 90 -26.07 -18.55 16.49
N ALA A 91 -24.95 -19.26 16.71
CA ALA A 91 -23.69 -18.99 16.01
C ALA A 91 -23.82 -19.15 14.48
N ALA A 92 -24.49 -20.21 14.01
CA ALA A 92 -24.72 -20.44 12.58
C ALA A 92 -25.63 -19.35 11.98
N ALA A 93 -26.71 -18.97 12.66
CA ALA A 93 -27.59 -17.89 12.23
C ALA A 93 -26.87 -16.53 12.20
N ALA A 94 -26.05 -16.24 13.21
CA ALA A 94 -25.23 -15.04 13.28
C ALA A 94 -24.20 -15.00 12.14
N ALA A 95 -23.53 -16.12 11.85
CA ALA A 95 -22.57 -16.23 10.75
C ALA A 95 -23.23 -16.01 9.38
N ALA A 96 -24.41 -16.60 9.14
CA ALA A 96 -25.15 -16.42 7.89
C ALA A 96 -25.61 -14.96 7.69
N ARG A 97 -26.12 -14.32 8.76
CA ARG A 97 -26.51 -12.90 8.72
C ARG A 97 -25.29 -12.01 8.47
N TRP A 98 -24.23 -12.19 9.26
CA TRP A 98 -22.99 -11.42 9.12
C TRP A 98 -22.41 -11.57 7.72
N LYS A 99 -22.33 -12.79 7.18
CA LYS A 99 -21.88 -13.04 5.80
C LYS A 99 -22.69 -12.23 4.78
N THR A 100 -24.02 -12.22 4.91
CA THR A 100 -24.91 -11.45 4.03
C THR A 100 -24.63 -9.94 4.13
N GLU A 101 -24.48 -9.41 5.35
CA GLU A 101 -24.16 -8.00 5.60
C GLU A 101 -22.81 -7.61 4.97
N GLN A 102 -21.78 -8.42 5.17
CA GLN A 102 -20.45 -8.15 4.61
C GLN A 102 -20.47 -8.24 3.08
N GLN A 103 -21.13 -9.24 2.49
CA GLN A 103 -21.27 -9.35 1.04
C GLN A 103 -21.98 -8.13 0.45
N ALA A 104 -22.99 -7.58 1.14
CA ALA A 104 -23.66 -6.36 0.71
C ALA A 104 -22.73 -5.13 0.73
N LEU A 105 -21.90 -4.98 1.76
CA LEU A 105 -20.88 -3.91 1.83
C LEU A 105 -19.87 -4.02 0.70
N LEU A 106 -19.31 -5.22 0.47
CA LEU A 106 -18.33 -5.46 -0.57
C LEU A 106 -18.91 -5.25 -1.98
N ALA A 107 -20.17 -5.65 -2.20
CA ALA A 107 -20.89 -5.37 -3.43
C ALA A 107 -21.15 -3.87 -3.64
N SER A 108 -21.45 -3.13 -2.57
CA SER A 108 -21.59 -1.67 -2.61
C SER A 108 -20.28 -0.99 -3.01
N ASP A 109 -19.14 -1.45 -2.48
CA ASP A 109 -17.84 -0.91 -2.86
C ASP A 109 -17.55 -1.15 -4.36
N ARG A 110 -17.89 -2.34 -4.88
CA ARG A 110 -17.74 -2.65 -6.31
C ARG A 110 -18.68 -1.79 -7.17
N ALA A 111 -19.93 -1.61 -6.76
CA ALA A 111 -20.87 -0.73 -7.45
C ALA A 111 -20.38 0.72 -7.47
N ALA A 112 -19.80 1.20 -6.36
CA ALA A 112 -19.22 2.53 -6.27
C ALA A 112 -17.97 2.68 -7.14
N LEU A 113 -17.11 1.65 -7.27
CA LEU A 113 -16.02 1.66 -8.25
C LEU A 113 -16.55 1.80 -9.68
N ALA A 114 -17.54 0.99 -10.04
CA ALA A 114 -18.14 0.99 -11.37
C ALA A 114 -18.87 2.31 -11.70
N ALA A 115 -19.28 3.07 -10.68
CA ALA A 115 -19.93 4.36 -10.83
C ALA A 115 -18.95 5.52 -11.08
N ILE A 116 -17.63 5.32 -10.90
CA ILE A 116 -16.65 6.37 -11.22
C ILE A 116 -16.60 6.52 -12.75
N PRO A 117 -16.89 7.71 -13.30
CA PRO A 117 -16.88 7.91 -14.75
C PRO A 117 -15.46 7.70 -15.31
N PRO A 118 -15.32 7.20 -16.55
CA PRO A 118 -14.02 7.09 -17.18
C PRO A 118 -13.40 8.48 -17.34
N LEU A 119 -12.07 8.57 -17.14
CA LEU A 119 -11.34 9.81 -17.39
C LEU A 119 -11.46 10.18 -18.87
N ALA A 120 -11.82 11.43 -19.15
CA ALA A 120 -11.87 11.92 -20.52
C ALA A 120 -10.47 11.86 -21.15
N PRO A 121 -10.36 11.50 -22.45
CA PRO A 121 -9.08 11.48 -23.13
C PRO A 121 -8.47 12.89 -23.17
N LEU A 122 -7.14 12.96 -23.12
CA LEU A 122 -6.41 14.22 -23.24
C LEU A 122 -6.66 14.83 -24.63
N ALA A 123 -7.41 15.93 -24.67
CA ALA A 123 -7.83 16.61 -25.89
C ALA A 123 -6.79 17.65 -26.35
N VAL A 124 -5.60 17.19 -26.73
CA VAL A 124 -4.59 18.02 -27.41
C VAL A 124 -4.32 17.53 -28.82
N ASN A 125 -3.69 18.37 -29.64
CA ASN A 125 -3.28 17.99 -30.99
C ASN A 125 -2.42 16.69 -30.97
N PRO A 126 -2.80 15.62 -31.70
CA PRO A 126 -2.03 14.37 -31.74
C PRO A 126 -0.56 14.56 -32.18
N ALA A 127 -0.28 15.55 -33.04
CA ALA A 127 1.08 15.89 -33.45
C ALA A 127 1.91 16.49 -32.29
N LEU A 128 1.26 17.14 -31.32
CA LEU A 128 1.90 17.64 -30.10
C LEU A 128 2.24 16.49 -29.15
N LEU A 129 1.35 15.53 -28.97
CA LEU A 129 1.61 14.31 -28.18
C LEU A 129 2.72 13.44 -28.77
N ALA A 130 2.89 13.47 -30.09
CA ALA A 130 3.95 12.75 -30.78
C ALA A 130 5.33 13.42 -30.65
N ARG A 131 5.42 14.65 -30.11
CA ARG A 131 6.70 15.30 -29.87
C ARG A 131 7.46 14.59 -28.73
N PRO A 132 8.77 14.32 -28.88
CA PRO A 132 9.55 13.63 -27.85
C PRO A 132 9.53 14.32 -26.48
N ASP A 133 9.63 15.64 -26.44
CA ASP A 133 9.67 16.43 -25.20
C ASP A 133 8.33 16.43 -24.45
N VAL A 134 7.22 16.55 -25.18
CA VAL A 134 5.86 16.48 -24.61
C VAL A 134 5.51 15.05 -24.21
N HIS A 135 5.88 14.07 -25.03
CA HIS A 135 5.72 12.66 -24.71
C HIS A 135 6.50 12.28 -23.46
N GLU A 136 7.77 12.69 -23.33
CA GLU A 136 8.57 12.44 -22.12
C GLU A 136 7.98 13.14 -20.88
N ALA A 137 7.51 14.39 -21.02
CA ALA A 137 6.90 15.12 -19.91
C ALA A 137 5.56 14.51 -19.44
N LEU A 138 4.80 13.91 -20.36
CA LEU A 138 3.50 13.28 -20.07
C LEU A 138 3.59 11.75 -19.90
N ALA A 139 4.73 11.12 -20.20
CA ALA A 139 4.90 9.67 -20.14
C ALA A 139 4.60 9.12 -18.74
N GLY A 140 5.08 9.79 -17.68
CA GLY A 140 4.79 9.40 -16.30
C GLY A 140 3.30 9.44 -15.96
N PRO A 141 2.62 10.59 -16.13
CA PRO A 141 1.18 10.71 -15.91
C PRO A 141 0.33 9.77 -16.78
N LEU A 142 0.65 9.65 -18.08
CA LEU A 142 -0.06 8.77 -19.01
C LEU A 142 0.12 7.30 -18.62
N ALA A 143 1.35 6.85 -18.39
CA ALA A 143 1.62 5.48 -17.96
C ALA A 143 1.04 5.14 -16.58
N HIS A 144 0.89 6.14 -15.70
CA HIS A 144 0.24 5.96 -14.40
C HIS A 144 -1.28 5.72 -14.54
N ILE A 145 -1.95 6.47 -15.42
CA ILE A 145 -3.40 6.36 -15.66
C ILE A 145 -3.72 5.12 -16.52
N GLU A 146 -2.85 4.81 -17.49
CA GLU A 146 -2.97 3.60 -18.28
C GLU A 146 -2.85 2.34 -17.41
N GLY A 147 -3.84 1.46 -17.53
CA GLY A 147 -3.91 0.22 -16.76
C GLY A 147 -4.37 0.38 -15.30
N LEU A 148 -4.47 1.61 -14.76
CA LEU A 148 -4.95 1.83 -13.38
C LEU A 148 -6.37 1.29 -13.13
N PRO A 149 -7.36 1.47 -14.05
CA PRO A 149 -8.66 0.83 -13.90
C PRO A 149 -8.59 -0.70 -13.77
N ALA A 150 -7.72 -1.33 -14.56
CA ALA A 150 -7.55 -2.78 -14.53
C ALA A 150 -6.90 -3.24 -13.22
N ARG A 151 -5.92 -2.49 -12.70
CA ARG A 151 -5.30 -2.75 -11.39
C ARG A 151 -6.32 -2.60 -10.24
N TYR A 152 -7.16 -1.57 -10.27
CA TYR A 152 -8.24 -1.40 -9.29
C TYR A 152 -9.25 -2.55 -9.35
N ALA A 153 -9.67 -2.97 -10.55
CA ALA A 153 -10.52 -4.14 -10.71
C ALA A 153 -9.88 -5.43 -10.16
N ALA A 154 -8.60 -5.67 -10.48
CA ALA A 154 -7.86 -6.82 -9.98
C ALA A 154 -7.77 -6.83 -8.44
N PHE A 155 -7.55 -5.68 -7.82
CA PHE A 155 -7.58 -5.53 -6.35
C PHE A 155 -8.95 -5.87 -5.77
N MET A 156 -10.04 -5.38 -6.38
CA MET A 156 -11.40 -5.71 -5.92
C MET A 156 -11.70 -7.21 -6.06
N ASP A 157 -11.30 -7.83 -7.16
CA ASP A 157 -11.51 -9.26 -7.40
C ASP A 157 -10.71 -10.13 -6.42
N LEU A 158 -9.45 -9.77 -6.15
CA LEU A 158 -8.63 -10.44 -5.15
C LEU A 158 -9.28 -10.36 -3.76
N THR A 159 -9.63 -9.15 -3.34
CA THR A 159 -10.16 -8.91 -2.00
C THR A 159 -11.56 -9.49 -1.80
N ASP A 160 -12.39 -9.54 -2.84
CA ASP A 160 -13.70 -10.20 -2.78
C ASP A 160 -13.55 -11.70 -2.54
N ARG A 161 -12.61 -12.34 -3.25
CA ARG A 161 -12.33 -13.77 -3.10
C ARG A 161 -11.83 -14.08 -1.69
N GLN A 162 -10.85 -13.31 -1.22
CA GLN A 162 -10.29 -13.48 0.12
C GLN A 162 -11.32 -13.24 1.22
N ALA A 163 -12.19 -12.23 1.07
CA ALA A 163 -13.25 -11.98 2.03
C ALA A 163 -14.30 -13.11 2.03
N ALA A 164 -14.68 -13.62 0.85
CA ALA A 164 -15.56 -14.78 0.73
C ALA A 164 -14.99 -16.02 1.42
N GLU A 165 -13.72 -16.35 1.14
CA GLU A 165 -13.00 -17.45 1.77
C GLU A 165 -12.91 -17.29 3.29
N TYR A 166 -12.65 -16.08 3.78
CA TYR A 166 -12.61 -15.80 5.22
C TYR A 166 -13.98 -15.99 5.88
N MET A 167 -15.05 -15.46 5.28
CA MET A 167 -16.41 -15.63 5.81
C MET A 167 -16.81 -17.10 5.88
N ASP A 168 -16.45 -17.89 4.87
CA ASP A 168 -16.67 -19.34 4.86
C ASP A 168 -15.84 -20.06 5.91
N THR A 169 -14.58 -19.66 6.09
CA THR A 169 -13.71 -20.17 7.15
C THR A 169 -14.29 -19.90 8.55
N ILE A 170 -14.88 -18.73 8.77
CA ILE A 170 -15.56 -18.39 10.04
C ILE A 170 -16.80 -19.25 10.28
N ALA A 171 -17.61 -19.48 9.25
CA ALA A 171 -18.77 -20.39 9.35
C ALA A 171 -18.32 -21.84 9.65
N ALA A 172 -17.25 -22.31 9.00
CA ALA A 172 -16.67 -23.62 9.27
C ALA A 172 -16.07 -23.71 10.68
N ALA A 173 -15.41 -22.65 11.16
CA ALA A 173 -14.87 -22.59 12.51
C ALA A 173 -15.97 -22.68 13.57
N ALA A 174 -17.12 -22.03 13.36
CA ALA A 174 -18.28 -22.11 14.24
C ALA A 174 -18.86 -23.53 14.33
N ALA A 175 -18.74 -24.32 13.26
CA ALA A 175 -19.19 -25.72 13.20
C ALA A 175 -18.13 -26.74 13.69
N SER A 176 -16.90 -26.29 13.96
CA SER A 176 -15.77 -27.17 14.29
C SER A 176 -15.96 -27.92 15.62
N ARG A 177 -15.31 -29.08 15.72
CA ARG A 177 -15.16 -29.82 16.99
C ARG A 177 -14.20 -29.11 17.96
N ASN A 178 -13.23 -28.38 17.42
CA ASN A 178 -12.33 -27.51 18.18
C ASN A 178 -12.48 -26.06 17.66
N PRO A 179 -13.53 -25.34 18.10
CA PRO A 179 -13.82 -24.02 17.58
C PRO A 179 -12.73 -23.00 17.95
N GLU A 180 -12.13 -23.10 19.13
CA GLU A 180 -11.08 -22.18 19.57
C GLU A 180 -9.91 -22.17 18.58
N GLN A 181 -9.34 -23.33 18.30
CA GLN A 181 -8.24 -23.46 17.33
C GLN A 181 -8.65 -23.02 15.93
N ALA A 182 -9.86 -23.40 15.48
CA ALA A 182 -10.35 -23.04 14.15
C ALA A 182 -10.51 -21.52 13.98
N PHE A 183 -11.00 -20.80 15.00
CA PHE A 183 -11.07 -19.34 14.96
C PHE A 183 -9.69 -18.67 14.99
N GLN A 184 -8.70 -19.27 15.67
CA GLN A 184 -7.33 -18.73 15.66
C GLN A 184 -6.67 -18.90 14.30
N LEU A 185 -6.85 -20.05 13.65
CA LEU A 185 -6.40 -20.28 12.28
C LEU A 185 -7.09 -19.34 11.28
N ALA A 186 -8.40 -19.13 11.42
CA ALA A 186 -9.14 -18.17 10.60
C ALA A 186 -8.56 -16.75 10.71
N LYS A 187 -8.14 -16.34 11.91
CA LYS A 187 -7.50 -15.03 12.12
C LYS A 187 -6.15 -14.94 11.44
N ILE A 188 -5.34 -16.01 11.46
CA ILE A 188 -4.08 -16.06 10.72
C ILE A 188 -4.33 -15.94 9.22
N ASP A 189 -5.29 -16.71 8.68
CA ASP A 189 -5.64 -16.70 7.26
C ASP A 189 -6.13 -15.32 6.80
N LEU A 190 -6.92 -14.63 7.65
CA LEU A 190 -7.28 -13.24 7.41
C LEU A 190 -6.03 -12.35 7.35
N VAL A 191 -5.11 -12.44 8.32
CA VAL A 191 -3.91 -11.59 8.33
C VAL A 191 -3.05 -11.81 7.08
N ILE A 192 -2.88 -13.06 6.63
CA ILE A 192 -2.16 -13.36 5.38
C ILE A 192 -2.85 -12.70 4.19
N ALA A 193 -4.17 -12.88 4.06
CA ALA A 193 -4.94 -12.29 2.97
C ALA A 193 -4.84 -10.76 2.94
N LEU A 194 -4.85 -10.14 4.12
CA LEU A 194 -4.73 -8.70 4.29
C LEU A 194 -3.34 -8.18 3.88
N LEU A 195 -2.26 -8.88 4.22
CA LEU A 195 -0.90 -8.55 3.77
C LEU A 195 -0.76 -8.72 2.25
N ASP A 196 -1.27 -9.83 1.69
CA ASP A 196 -1.24 -10.07 0.24
C ASP A 196 -2.04 -8.98 -0.53
N SER A 197 -3.17 -8.53 0.03
CA SER A 197 -3.95 -7.42 -0.51
C SER A 197 -3.21 -6.08 -0.43
N GLU A 198 -2.52 -5.81 0.68
CA GLU A 198 -1.71 -4.61 0.84
C GLU A 198 -0.60 -4.53 -0.20
N CYS A 199 0.09 -5.64 -0.49
CA CYS A 199 1.09 -5.71 -1.54
C CYS A 199 0.51 -5.26 -2.90
N VAL A 200 -0.66 -5.76 -3.27
CA VAL A 200 -1.33 -5.39 -4.54
C VAL A 200 -1.78 -3.93 -4.52
N LEU A 201 -2.27 -3.45 -3.38
CA LEU A 201 -2.66 -2.05 -3.20
C LEU A 201 -1.45 -1.12 -3.39
N LEU A 202 -0.36 -1.37 -2.67
CA LEU A 202 0.87 -0.60 -2.74
C LEU A 202 1.44 -0.60 -4.15
N ASP A 203 1.49 -1.75 -4.82
CA ASP A 203 1.91 -1.85 -6.22
C ASP A 203 1.01 -1.02 -7.14
N THR A 204 -0.31 -1.15 -6.99
CA THR A 204 -1.32 -0.41 -7.77
C THR A 204 -1.19 1.11 -7.61
N THR A 205 -0.83 1.56 -6.42
CA THR A 205 -0.76 2.98 -6.06
C THR A 205 0.65 3.57 -6.10
N SER A 206 1.65 2.73 -6.37
CA SER A 206 3.06 3.14 -6.32
C SER A 206 3.38 4.19 -7.39
N GLN A 207 4.28 5.10 -7.04
CA GLN A 207 4.88 6.00 -8.03
C GLN A 207 5.91 5.23 -8.86
N GLN A 208 6.04 5.58 -10.14
CA GLN A 208 6.98 4.90 -11.04
C GLN A 208 8.45 5.27 -10.78
N ALA A 209 8.73 6.33 -10.02
CA ALA A 209 10.08 6.80 -9.73
C ALA A 209 10.17 7.55 -8.39
N GLY A 210 11.40 7.84 -7.95
CA GLY A 210 11.68 8.64 -6.75
C GLY A 210 11.61 7.88 -5.43
N ALA A 211 11.83 8.60 -4.33
CA ALA A 211 11.93 8.01 -2.99
C ALA A 211 10.66 7.23 -2.57
N HIS A 212 9.47 7.71 -2.94
CA HIS A 212 8.19 7.07 -2.61
C HIS A 212 8.01 5.69 -3.25
N ARG A 213 8.58 5.46 -4.44
CA ARG A 213 8.61 4.12 -5.06
C ARG A 213 9.33 3.13 -4.15
N PHE A 214 10.51 3.50 -3.65
CA PHE A 214 11.33 2.63 -2.82
C PHE A 214 10.73 2.42 -1.43
N VAL A 215 10.01 3.41 -0.88
CA VAL A 215 9.20 3.22 0.34
C VAL A 215 8.12 2.17 0.11
N SER A 216 7.40 2.26 -1.01
CA SER A 216 6.34 1.28 -1.35
C SER A 216 6.92 -0.12 -1.55
N ALA A 217 8.06 -0.23 -2.25
CA ALA A 217 8.76 -1.49 -2.45
C ALA A 217 9.20 -2.12 -1.13
N SER A 218 9.82 -1.33 -0.23
CA SER A 218 10.23 -1.79 1.09
C SER A 218 9.05 -2.31 1.93
N ASN A 219 7.90 -1.64 1.86
CA ASN A 219 6.67 -2.10 2.52
C ASN A 219 6.18 -3.44 1.94
N ILE A 220 6.13 -3.58 0.62
CA ILE A 220 5.75 -4.82 -0.05
C ILE A 220 6.65 -5.98 0.43
N GLN A 221 7.97 -5.79 0.47
CA GLN A 221 8.90 -6.83 0.94
C GLN A 221 8.67 -7.17 2.42
N SER A 222 8.38 -6.17 3.25
CA SER A 222 8.02 -6.37 4.65
C SER A 222 6.75 -7.22 4.81
N ASP A 223 5.72 -6.93 4.02
CA ASP A 223 4.44 -7.65 4.08
C ASP A 223 4.58 -9.09 3.56
N MET A 224 5.38 -9.28 2.51
CA MET A 224 5.74 -10.61 2.02
C MET A 224 6.45 -11.44 3.10
N ALA A 225 7.42 -10.86 3.81
CA ALA A 225 8.13 -11.54 4.90
C ALA A 225 7.18 -11.92 6.06
N LEU A 226 6.31 -10.99 6.48
CA LEU A 226 5.32 -11.24 7.52
C LEU A 226 4.31 -12.31 7.10
N ALA A 227 3.85 -12.29 5.84
CA ALA A 227 2.96 -13.32 5.32
C ALA A 227 3.62 -14.71 5.34
N GLN A 228 4.92 -14.81 5.05
CA GLN A 228 5.65 -16.08 5.21
C GLN A 228 5.72 -16.55 6.65
N TRP A 229 5.95 -15.64 7.61
CA TRP A 229 5.89 -15.95 9.04
C TRP A 229 4.52 -16.46 9.48
N TYR A 230 3.43 -15.79 9.08
CA TYR A 230 2.08 -16.23 9.42
C TYR A 230 1.72 -17.58 8.77
N ARG A 231 2.19 -17.84 7.54
CA ARG A 231 2.05 -19.17 6.90
C ARG A 231 2.80 -20.25 7.70
N HIS A 232 4.00 -19.96 8.19
CA HIS A 232 4.75 -20.85 9.07
C HIS A 232 3.99 -21.16 10.37
N LEU A 233 3.45 -20.13 11.04
CA LEU A 233 2.63 -20.31 12.24
C LEU A 233 1.36 -21.12 11.99
N ARG A 234 0.69 -20.87 10.85
CA ARG A 234 -0.49 -21.63 10.44
C ARG A 234 -0.16 -23.12 10.30
N ASP A 235 0.93 -23.44 9.59
CA ASP A 235 1.36 -24.82 9.35
C ASP A 235 1.70 -25.53 10.68
N LEU A 236 2.39 -24.83 11.60
CA LEU A 236 2.67 -25.34 12.95
C LEU A 236 1.39 -25.64 13.75
N TRP A 237 0.45 -24.70 13.80
CA TRP A 237 -0.81 -24.89 14.52
C TRP A 237 -1.70 -25.95 13.90
N ASN A 238 -1.60 -26.17 12.60
CA ASN A 238 -2.27 -27.27 11.90
C ASN A 238 -1.55 -28.61 12.03
N GLN A 239 -0.40 -28.66 12.72
CA GLN A 239 0.46 -29.85 12.79
C GLN A 239 0.86 -30.37 11.39
N ALA A 240 0.91 -29.46 10.41
CA ALA A 240 1.33 -29.78 9.06
C ALA A 240 2.88 -29.89 9.02
N PRO A 241 3.45 -30.67 8.09
CA PRO A 241 4.88 -30.66 7.85
C PRO A 241 5.37 -29.25 7.50
N VAL A 242 6.40 -28.76 8.20
CA VAL A 242 6.94 -27.41 8.01
C VAL A 242 8.29 -27.47 7.32
N ASP A 243 8.40 -26.83 6.16
CA ASP A 243 9.69 -26.57 5.51
C ASP A 243 10.33 -25.30 6.08
N ARG A 244 10.97 -25.44 7.24
CA ARG A 244 11.57 -24.33 7.99
C ARG A 244 12.62 -23.59 7.17
N ALA A 245 13.45 -24.33 6.43
CA ALA A 245 14.54 -23.77 5.65
C ALA A 245 14.01 -22.89 4.50
N ALA A 246 13.00 -23.36 3.75
CA ALA A 246 12.41 -22.56 2.68
C ALA A 246 11.70 -21.30 3.22
N ARG A 247 11.00 -21.41 4.35
CA ARG A 247 10.33 -20.26 5.00
C ARG A 247 11.35 -19.20 5.47
N ALA A 248 12.39 -19.62 6.17
CA ALA A 248 13.45 -18.73 6.61
C ALA A 248 14.17 -18.07 5.43
N ALA A 249 14.48 -18.83 4.38
CA ALA A 249 15.12 -18.29 3.17
C ALA A 249 14.28 -17.19 2.50
N ALA A 250 12.95 -17.36 2.42
CA ALA A 250 12.06 -16.35 1.86
C ALA A 250 12.02 -15.06 2.70
N ILE A 251 12.05 -15.19 4.04
CA ILE A 251 12.09 -14.04 4.96
C ILE A 251 13.44 -13.30 4.83
N HIS A 252 14.56 -14.02 4.80
CA HIS A 252 15.88 -13.43 4.56
C HIS A 252 15.97 -12.70 3.22
N ALA A 253 15.46 -13.30 2.14
CA ALA A 253 15.46 -12.67 0.82
C ALA A 253 14.70 -11.32 0.85
N SER A 254 13.54 -11.30 1.52
CA SER A 254 12.77 -10.06 1.70
C SER A 254 13.53 -9.03 2.54
N ALA A 255 14.21 -9.44 3.62
CA ALA A 255 15.02 -8.56 4.45
C ALA A 255 16.21 -7.93 3.69
N VAL A 256 16.83 -8.69 2.77
CA VAL A 256 17.89 -8.17 1.88
C VAL A 256 17.34 -7.08 0.98
N GLU A 257 16.20 -7.31 0.32
CA GLU A 257 15.57 -6.31 -0.55
C GLU A 257 15.15 -5.05 0.22
N ILE A 258 14.61 -5.20 1.44
CA ILE A 258 14.27 -4.05 2.30
C ILE A 258 15.49 -3.15 2.56
N ARG A 259 16.68 -3.73 2.79
CA ARG A 259 17.91 -2.96 2.98
C ARG A 259 18.33 -2.23 1.71
N LEU A 260 18.28 -2.91 0.57
CA LEU A 260 18.57 -2.32 -0.73
C LEU A 260 17.62 -1.14 -1.02
N ASP A 261 16.33 -1.31 -0.75
CA ASP A 261 15.34 -0.25 -0.91
C ASP A 261 15.56 0.90 0.08
N ALA A 262 15.93 0.62 1.32
CA ALA A 262 16.30 1.65 2.30
C ALA A 262 17.49 2.51 1.82
N ASP A 263 18.50 1.90 1.20
CA ASP A 263 19.62 2.62 0.62
C ASP A 263 19.19 3.43 -0.61
N ARG A 264 18.31 2.89 -1.46
CA ARG A 264 17.73 3.59 -2.62
C ARG A 264 16.85 4.77 -2.21
N ILE A 265 16.11 4.69 -1.09
CA ILE A 265 15.34 5.82 -0.53
C ILE A 265 16.28 6.99 -0.21
N VAL A 266 17.37 6.73 0.50
CA VAL A 266 18.34 7.77 0.88
C VAL A 266 18.99 8.39 -0.36
N GLU A 267 19.40 7.57 -1.32
CA GLU A 267 20.03 8.04 -2.55
C GLU A 267 19.06 8.89 -3.39
N ALA A 268 17.83 8.42 -3.59
CA ALA A 268 16.81 9.17 -4.31
C ALA A 268 16.48 10.51 -3.63
N ALA A 269 16.42 10.54 -2.29
CA ALA A 269 16.19 11.77 -1.54
C ALA A 269 17.35 12.77 -1.69
N ARG A 270 18.60 12.29 -1.77
CA ARG A 270 19.79 13.14 -2.02
C ARG A 270 19.80 13.69 -3.44
N GLN A 271 19.51 12.88 -4.44
CA GLN A 271 19.42 13.31 -5.84
C GLN A 271 18.35 14.39 -6.01
N GLN A 272 17.16 14.17 -5.44
CA GLN A 272 16.08 15.14 -5.46
C GLN A 272 16.47 16.47 -4.79
N GLU A 273 17.22 16.44 -3.69
CA GLU A 273 17.72 17.67 -3.06
C GLU A 273 18.75 18.39 -3.94
N ALA A 274 19.69 17.67 -4.54
CA ALA A 274 20.72 18.24 -5.41
C ALA A 274 20.08 18.94 -6.63
N GLU A 275 19.09 18.29 -7.25
CA GLU A 275 18.31 18.87 -8.36
C GLU A 275 17.56 20.13 -7.92
N ASN A 276 16.90 20.09 -6.76
CA ASN A 276 16.11 21.23 -6.28
C ASN A 276 16.96 22.42 -5.81
N ARG A 277 18.16 22.20 -5.26
CA ARG A 277 19.09 23.28 -4.92
C ARG A 277 19.63 24.00 -6.15
N GLY A 278 19.75 23.32 -7.28
CA GLY A 278 20.13 23.91 -8.57
C GLY A 278 19.02 24.74 -9.22
N ASN A 279 17.80 24.71 -8.68
CA ASN A 279 16.65 25.40 -9.25
C ASN A 279 16.53 26.85 -8.71
N PRO A 280 16.68 27.89 -9.55
CA PRO A 280 16.60 29.28 -9.11
C PRO A 280 15.23 29.68 -8.55
N VAL A 281 14.16 28.93 -8.85
CA VAL A 281 12.80 29.14 -8.34
C VAL A 281 12.64 28.66 -6.89
N LEU A 282 13.49 27.76 -6.42
CA LEU A 282 13.46 27.18 -5.06
C LEU A 282 14.57 27.75 -4.16
N SER A 283 14.84 29.06 -4.29
CA SER A 283 15.97 29.73 -3.66
C SER A 283 15.66 30.41 -2.32
N SER A 284 14.38 30.43 -1.89
CA SER A 284 14.03 31.05 -0.60
C SER A 284 14.51 30.22 0.59
N PRO A 285 14.93 30.85 1.71
CA PRO A 285 15.33 30.14 2.92
C PRO A 285 14.27 29.18 3.45
N THR A 286 12.98 29.53 3.35
CA THR A 286 11.85 28.69 3.77
C THR A 286 11.72 27.43 2.91
N GLN A 287 11.92 27.53 1.60
CA GLN A 287 11.90 26.36 0.70
C GLN A 287 13.12 25.46 0.93
N GLN A 288 14.29 26.02 1.25
CA GLN A 288 15.48 25.26 1.57
C GLN A 288 15.36 24.51 2.92
N ASP A 289 14.76 25.15 3.93
CA ASP A 289 14.42 24.48 5.20
C ASP A 289 13.42 23.33 4.99
N PHE A 290 12.38 23.56 4.16
CA PHE A 290 11.44 22.53 3.76
C PHE A 290 12.16 21.32 3.12
N LEU A 291 12.99 21.54 2.10
CA LEU A 291 13.70 20.47 1.38
C LEU A 291 14.59 19.67 2.33
N THR A 292 15.23 20.35 3.29
CA THR A 292 16.07 19.72 4.32
C THR A 292 15.24 18.82 5.24
N ARG A 293 14.11 19.32 5.75
CA ARG A 293 13.20 18.54 6.61
C ARG A 293 12.55 17.38 5.86
N TYR A 294 12.21 17.58 4.60
CA TYR A 294 11.65 16.56 3.73
C TYR A 294 12.66 15.43 3.49
N ARG A 295 13.94 15.73 3.22
CA ARG A 295 15.02 14.73 3.13
C ARG A 295 15.19 13.96 4.44
N ALA A 296 15.29 14.68 5.56
CA ALA A 296 15.47 14.05 6.88
C ALA A 296 14.34 13.04 7.18
N GLY A 297 13.11 13.34 6.76
CA GLY A 297 11.97 12.42 6.88
C GLY A 297 12.10 11.13 6.05
N PHE A 298 12.82 11.13 4.92
CA PHE A 298 13.14 9.91 4.17
C PHE A 298 14.32 9.15 4.76
N GLU A 299 15.33 9.84 5.27
CA GLU A 299 16.46 9.21 5.95
C GLU A 299 16.02 8.49 7.23
N GLU A 300 15.11 9.11 8.00
CA GLU A 300 14.45 8.46 9.14
C GLU A 300 13.65 7.24 8.71
N GLY A 301 12.86 7.38 7.63
CA GLY A 301 12.11 6.27 7.03
C GLY A 301 13.02 5.09 6.67
N ALA A 302 14.11 5.34 5.94
CA ALA A 302 15.10 4.32 5.61
C ALA A 302 15.74 3.68 6.86
N GLY A 303 15.94 4.44 7.94
CA GLY A 303 16.39 3.91 9.22
C GLY A 303 15.40 2.90 9.81
N ILE A 304 14.10 3.21 9.77
CA ILE A 304 13.02 2.30 10.20
C ILE A 304 13.01 1.03 9.35
N GLU A 305 13.20 1.13 8.04
CA GLU A 305 13.24 -0.03 7.15
C GLU A 305 14.44 -0.96 7.42
N ARG A 306 15.63 -0.39 7.68
CA ARG A 306 16.80 -1.20 8.07
C ARG A 306 16.58 -1.93 9.40
N GLU A 307 15.91 -1.29 10.35
CA GLU A 307 15.51 -1.90 11.62
C GLU A 307 14.53 -3.07 11.39
N MET A 308 13.53 -2.89 10.52
CA MET A 308 12.61 -3.98 10.14
C MET A 308 13.38 -5.16 9.53
N ALA A 309 14.28 -4.91 8.57
CA ALA A 309 15.09 -5.95 7.96
C ALA A 309 15.97 -6.70 8.97
N ALA A 310 16.50 -6.01 9.99
CA ALA A 310 17.30 -6.65 11.03
C ALA A 310 16.45 -7.57 11.93
N VAL A 311 15.22 -7.18 12.25
CA VAL A 311 14.28 -8.02 13.02
C VAL A 311 13.82 -9.22 12.19
N LEU A 312 13.56 -9.05 10.90
CA LEU A 312 13.16 -10.14 10.00
C LEU A 312 14.28 -11.18 9.82
N ASP A 313 15.53 -10.75 9.68
CA ASP A 313 16.68 -11.67 9.64
C ASP A 313 16.80 -12.47 10.93
N GLN A 314 16.72 -11.81 12.09
CA GLN A 314 16.74 -12.51 13.37
C GLN A 314 15.59 -13.51 13.49
N MET A 315 14.39 -13.13 13.03
CA MET A 315 13.24 -14.03 13.03
C MET A 315 13.48 -15.27 12.15
N ALA A 316 14.06 -15.10 10.96
CA ALA A 316 14.42 -16.20 10.06
C ALA A 316 15.50 -17.13 10.64
N ASP A 317 16.51 -16.56 11.32
CA ASP A 317 17.52 -17.34 12.05
C ASP A 317 16.87 -18.19 13.16
N LYS A 318 15.93 -17.60 13.91
CA LYS A 318 15.17 -18.30 14.96
C LYS A 318 14.30 -19.43 14.41
N ILE A 319 13.64 -19.22 13.27
CA ILE A 319 12.88 -20.28 12.57
C ILE A 319 13.80 -21.44 12.16
N THR A 320 14.97 -21.13 11.61
CA THR A 320 15.95 -22.13 11.19
C THR A 320 16.46 -22.95 12.38
N ALA A 321 16.70 -22.29 13.52
CA ALA A 321 17.10 -22.92 14.77
C ALA A 321 15.97 -23.70 15.47
N GLY A 322 14.72 -23.55 15.01
CA GLY A 322 13.55 -24.16 15.65
C GLY A 322 13.10 -23.46 16.94
N GLU A 323 13.51 -22.22 17.14
CA GLU A 323 13.17 -21.39 18.29
C GLU A 323 11.88 -20.57 18.01
N ASP A 324 10.78 -21.26 17.72
CA ASP A 324 9.51 -20.65 17.27
C ASP A 324 8.94 -19.63 18.29
N GLU A 325 9.12 -19.85 19.59
CA GLU A 325 8.74 -18.90 20.65
C GLU A 325 9.57 -17.60 20.62
N ALA A 326 10.87 -17.72 20.35
CA ALA A 326 11.75 -16.56 20.22
C ALA A 326 11.44 -15.77 18.94
N ALA A 327 11.13 -16.47 17.84
CA ALA A 327 10.64 -15.85 16.61
C ALA A 327 9.32 -15.09 16.84
N MET A 328 8.40 -15.63 17.65
CA MET A 328 7.16 -14.95 18.02
C MET A 328 7.41 -13.64 18.78
N ALA A 329 8.33 -13.64 19.75
CA ALA A 329 8.67 -12.43 20.48
C ALA A 329 9.27 -11.33 19.58
N LEU A 330 9.98 -11.71 18.52
CA LEU A 330 10.47 -10.79 17.48
C LEU A 330 9.34 -10.29 16.59
N ALA A 331 8.40 -11.15 16.21
CA ALA A 331 7.22 -10.76 15.43
C ALA A 331 6.40 -9.69 16.16
N ASP A 332 6.25 -9.75 17.48
CA ASP A 332 5.58 -8.72 18.27
C ASP A 332 6.26 -7.34 18.17
N GLN A 333 7.59 -7.30 18.03
CA GLN A 333 8.37 -6.06 17.88
C GLN A 333 8.09 -5.36 16.55
N THR A 334 7.79 -6.13 15.48
CA THR A 334 7.44 -5.57 14.17
C THR A 334 6.24 -4.62 14.26
N GLY A 335 5.37 -4.77 15.27
CA GLY A 335 4.23 -3.89 15.49
C GLY A 335 4.62 -2.49 15.97
N ALA A 336 5.68 -2.37 16.76
CA ALA A 336 6.22 -1.08 17.15
C ALA A 336 6.87 -0.37 15.95
N ILE A 337 7.65 -1.11 15.16
CA ILE A 337 8.27 -0.61 13.93
C ILE A 337 7.20 -0.14 12.93
N SER A 338 6.14 -0.93 12.73
CA SER A 338 5.01 -0.57 11.85
C SER A 338 4.33 0.74 12.26
N ARG A 339 4.18 1.00 13.57
CA ARG A 339 3.61 2.27 14.07
C ARG A 339 4.54 3.45 13.77
N ARG A 340 5.85 3.28 13.96
CA ARG A 340 6.85 4.31 13.61
C ARG A 340 6.87 4.59 12.12
N ARG A 341 6.82 3.55 11.27
CA ARG A 341 6.69 3.68 9.82
C ARG A 341 5.49 4.54 9.44
N THR A 342 4.33 4.27 10.04
CA THR A 342 3.10 5.03 9.82
C THR A 342 3.24 6.49 10.25
N ALA A 343 3.80 6.75 11.43
CA ALA A 343 4.02 8.11 11.93
C ALA A 343 4.99 8.89 11.03
N SER A 344 6.08 8.25 10.59
CA SER A 344 7.06 8.82 9.67
C SER A 344 6.43 9.16 8.31
N GLN A 345 5.53 8.30 7.81
CA GLN A 345 4.77 8.57 6.59
C GLN A 345 3.78 9.74 6.78
N LEU A 346 3.02 9.78 7.89
CA LEU A 346 2.15 10.92 8.22
C LEU A 346 2.91 12.26 8.25
N GLN A 347 4.12 12.24 8.79
CA GLN A 347 4.96 13.44 8.87
C GLN A 347 5.41 13.90 7.48
N ARG A 348 5.84 12.98 6.60
CA ARG A 348 6.20 13.32 5.21
C ARG A 348 5.03 13.91 4.44
N ASP A 349 3.84 13.36 4.64
CA ASP A 349 2.61 13.86 4.03
C ASP A 349 2.22 15.25 4.53
N ALA A 350 2.28 15.47 5.84
CA ALA A 350 2.02 16.78 6.42
C ALA A 350 2.99 17.84 5.87
N LEU A 351 4.25 17.47 5.62
CA LEU A 351 5.22 18.33 4.93
C LEU A 351 4.75 18.63 3.50
N MET A 352 4.38 17.61 2.70
CA MET A 352 3.90 17.82 1.33
C MET A 352 2.66 18.72 1.26
N GLN A 353 1.74 18.60 2.21
CA GLN A 353 0.55 19.45 2.29
C GLN A 353 0.90 20.91 2.60
N GLN A 354 1.94 21.18 3.40
CA GLN A 354 2.42 22.54 3.66
C GLN A 354 2.98 23.22 2.40
N LEU A 355 3.53 22.43 1.46
CA LEU A 355 4.01 22.94 0.17
C LEU A 355 2.87 23.32 -0.78
N ALA A 356 1.69 22.70 -0.62
CA ALA A 356 0.51 22.91 -1.47
C ALA A 356 -0.44 24.00 -0.95
N ALA A 357 -0.23 24.51 0.25
CA ALA A 357 -1.01 25.63 0.79
C ALA A 357 -0.61 26.94 0.07
N PRO A 358 -1.55 27.69 -0.52
CA PRO A 358 -1.23 28.94 -1.20
C PRO A 358 -0.67 29.95 -0.19
N THR A 359 0.55 30.43 -0.43
CA THR A 359 1.10 31.63 0.21
C THR A 359 0.52 32.90 -0.36
#